data_AF-A0A938LXX9-F1
#
_entry.id   AF-A0A938LXX9-F1
#
_cell.length_a   1.000
_cell.length_b   1.000
_cell.length_c   1.000
_cell.angle_alpha   90.00
_cell.angle_beta   90.00
_cell.angle_gamma   90.00
#
_symmetry.space_group_name_H-M   'P 1'
#
loop_
_entity.id
_entity.type
_entity.pdbx_description
1 polymer ?
#
loop_
_entity_poly.entity_id
_entity_poly.type
_entity_poly.pdbx_seq_one_letter_code
_entity_poly.pdbx_strand_id
1 'polypeptide(L)'
;MHARATLAVCPGLPRDGSDAAVPGGRLVMPEPRRHLAQSIHHRLLSKAKEQREDFNLVLIRYALERFLYRLGRSRHKDRFILKGAMLFAAWTDQPHRPTRDLDLLGIGDSSDEALRLVFREIVRTPVEPDGLEFDDGSIRISEIREAQDYPGKRIRLKVQLGNARLDLQIDVGFGDAVTPEPAEIDYPALLDLPSPRIRAIT
;
A
#
# COMPACT_ATOMS: atom_id res chain seq x y z
N MET A 1 -42.84 -65.61 27.69
CA MET A 1 -42.48 -64.98 26.41
C MET A 1 -42.69 -63.48 26.53
N HIS A 2 -41.79 -62.70 25.95
CA HIS A 2 -41.54 -61.27 26.18
C HIS A 2 -42.76 -60.34 26.16
N ALA A 3 -42.79 -59.36 27.07
CA ALA A 3 -42.78 -57.92 26.72
C ALA A 3 -42.61 -57.06 27.99
N ARG A 4 -41.80 -56.01 27.84
CA ARG A 4 -41.33 -55.10 28.89
C ARG A 4 -42.36 -54.03 29.28
N ALA A 5 -42.19 -53.58 30.52
CA ALA A 5 -42.69 -52.43 31.26
C ALA A 5 -43.10 -51.16 30.49
N THR A 6 -44.05 -50.39 31.05
CA THR A 6 -43.80 -48.99 31.50
C THR A 6 -44.84 -48.60 32.57
N LEU A 7 -44.38 -48.03 33.68
CA LEU A 7 -45.20 -47.52 34.80
C LEU A 7 -45.55 -46.05 34.56
N ALA A 8 -46.74 -45.65 34.98
CA ALA A 8 -47.28 -44.30 34.88
C ALA A 8 -47.22 -43.54 36.23
N VAL A 9 -47.47 -42.22 36.14
CA VAL A 9 -48.00 -41.26 37.16
C VAL A 9 -46.95 -40.52 38.03
N CYS A 10 -46.61 -39.24 37.75
CA CYS A 10 -47.19 -37.93 38.16
C CYS A 10 -46.37 -37.24 39.31
N PRO A 11 -46.74 -36.05 39.87
CA PRO A 11 -46.16 -34.73 39.56
C PRO A 11 -45.62 -33.93 40.80
N GLY A 12 -44.96 -32.78 40.58
CA GLY A 12 -45.03 -31.62 41.51
C GLY A 12 -43.73 -31.07 42.16
N LEU A 13 -43.36 -29.85 41.72
CA LEU A 13 -42.97 -28.65 42.52
C LEU A 13 -41.55 -28.52 43.17
N PRO A 14 -41.10 -27.28 43.49
CA PRO A 14 -39.91 -26.63 42.92
C PRO A 14 -38.71 -26.53 43.88
N ARG A 15 -37.51 -26.22 43.36
CA ARG A 15 -36.44 -25.57 44.14
C ARG A 15 -35.59 -24.60 43.30
N ASP A 16 -35.43 -23.43 43.92
CA ASP A 16 -34.53 -22.32 43.64
C ASP A 16 -33.06 -22.76 43.54
N GLY A 17 -32.25 -22.02 42.80
CA GLY A 17 -30.84 -22.32 42.57
C GLY A 17 -30.32 -21.65 41.30
N SER A 18 -30.12 -20.34 41.40
CA SER A 18 -29.31 -19.53 40.48
C SER A 18 -28.00 -20.21 40.13
N ASP A 19 -27.70 -20.32 38.82
CA ASP A 19 -26.33 -20.57 38.35
C ASP A 19 -25.93 -19.61 37.23
N ALA A 20 -24.65 -19.32 37.27
CA ALA A 20 -24.00 -18.12 36.80
C ALA A 20 -24.07 -17.87 35.28
N ALA A 21 -24.04 -16.58 34.97
CA ALA A 21 -23.82 -16.01 33.66
C ALA A 21 -22.59 -16.62 32.95
N VAL A 22 -22.80 -16.97 31.68
CA VAL A 22 -21.74 -17.22 30.70
C VAL A 22 -20.85 -15.97 30.60
N PRO A 23 -19.51 -16.05 30.79
CA PRO A 23 -18.66 -14.88 30.61
C PRO A 23 -18.62 -14.54 29.12
N GLY A 24 -19.00 -13.30 28.82
CA GLY A 24 -19.01 -12.74 27.49
C GLY A 24 -17.67 -12.93 26.79
N GLY A 25 -17.67 -13.76 25.75
CA GLY A 25 -16.67 -13.67 24.71
C GLY A 25 -16.75 -12.27 24.14
N ARG A 26 -15.76 -11.43 24.47
CA ARG A 26 -15.58 -10.12 23.87
C ARG A 26 -15.48 -10.34 22.37
N LEU A 27 -16.57 -10.10 21.66
CA LEU A 27 -16.58 -9.95 20.22
C LEU A 27 -15.65 -8.77 19.92
N VAL A 28 -14.37 -9.08 19.70
CA VAL A 28 -13.39 -8.13 19.19
C VAL A 28 -13.83 -7.83 17.77
N MET A 29 -14.65 -6.80 17.61
CA MET A 29 -14.95 -6.19 16.32
C MET A 29 -13.60 -5.84 15.72
N PRO A 30 -13.19 -6.45 14.59
CA PRO A 30 -11.88 -6.16 14.07
C PRO A 30 -11.87 -4.71 13.57
N GLU A 31 -10.83 -3.98 13.93
CA GLU A 31 -10.69 -2.55 13.65
C GLU A 31 -10.97 -2.25 12.15
N PRO A 32 -11.74 -1.18 11.81
CA PRO A 32 -12.12 -0.86 10.43
C PRO A 32 -10.95 -0.83 9.44
N ARG A 33 -9.76 -0.42 9.90
CA ARG A 33 -8.51 -0.43 9.11
C ARG A 33 -8.04 -1.84 8.76
N ARG A 34 -8.17 -2.80 9.67
CA ARG A 34 -7.80 -4.21 9.42
C ARG A 34 -8.71 -4.84 8.37
N HIS A 35 -10.01 -4.53 8.42
CA HIS A 35 -10.97 -4.99 7.40
C HIS A 35 -10.62 -4.42 6.02
N LEU A 36 -10.30 -3.14 5.95
CA LEU A 36 -9.89 -2.49 4.70
C LEU A 36 -8.61 -3.11 4.14
N ALA A 37 -7.56 -3.24 4.95
CA ALA A 37 -6.30 -3.82 4.52
C ALA A 37 -6.47 -5.27 4.02
N GLN A 38 -7.30 -6.07 4.71
CA GLN A 38 -7.62 -7.43 4.28
C GLN A 38 -8.40 -7.46 2.96
N SER A 39 -9.37 -6.57 2.80
CA SER A 39 -10.15 -6.41 1.56
C SER A 39 -9.24 -6.04 0.37
N ILE A 40 -8.37 -5.04 0.56
CA ILE A 40 -7.41 -4.60 -0.46
C ILE A 40 -6.43 -5.73 -0.79
N HIS A 41 -5.87 -6.41 0.21
CA HIS A 41 -5.01 -7.57 0.01
C HIS A 41 -5.70 -8.66 -0.82
N HIS A 42 -6.96 -8.98 -0.52
CA HIS A 42 -7.72 -9.98 -1.28
C HIS A 42 -7.97 -9.55 -2.73
N ARG A 43 -8.35 -8.28 -2.97
CA ARG A 43 -8.52 -7.72 -4.32
C ARG A 43 -7.22 -7.79 -5.14
N LEU A 44 -6.10 -7.43 -4.52
CA LEU A 44 -4.78 -7.52 -5.16
C LEU A 44 -4.39 -8.97 -5.46
N LEU A 45 -4.70 -9.91 -4.56
CA LEU A 45 -4.44 -11.34 -4.78
C LEU A 45 -5.26 -11.89 -5.96
N SER A 46 -6.54 -11.51 -6.07
CA SER A 46 -7.38 -11.88 -7.20
C SER A 46 -6.82 -11.33 -8.51
N LYS A 47 -6.39 -10.06 -8.52
CA LYS A 47 -5.78 -9.44 -9.70
C LYS A 47 -4.48 -10.11 -10.12
N ALA A 48 -3.61 -10.47 -9.17
CA ALA A 48 -2.38 -11.22 -9.43
C ALA A 48 -2.67 -12.57 -10.10
N LYS A 49 -3.69 -13.30 -9.62
CA LYS A 49 -4.11 -14.58 -10.21
C LYS A 49 -4.66 -14.42 -11.63
N GLU A 50 -5.49 -13.40 -11.86
CA GLU A 50 -6.08 -13.10 -13.17
C GLU A 50 -5.00 -12.77 -14.20
N GLN A 51 -4.03 -11.93 -13.83
CA GLN A 51 -2.94 -11.48 -14.69
C GLN A 51 -1.77 -12.48 -14.75
N ARG A 52 -1.81 -13.57 -13.97
CA ARG A 52 -0.72 -14.54 -13.79
C ARG A 52 0.60 -13.87 -13.40
N GLU A 53 0.51 -12.81 -12.60
CA GLU A 53 1.65 -12.06 -12.07
C GLU A 53 2.04 -12.58 -10.69
N ASP A 54 3.31 -12.37 -10.31
CA ASP A 54 3.77 -12.59 -8.95
C ASP A 54 3.05 -11.62 -7.99
N PHE A 55 2.42 -12.17 -6.95
CA PHE A 55 1.62 -11.39 -6.01
C PHE A 55 2.42 -10.34 -5.25
N ASN A 56 3.70 -10.60 -4.94
CA ASN A 56 4.55 -9.63 -4.28
C ASN A 56 4.87 -8.43 -5.19
N LEU A 57 5.01 -8.66 -6.50
CA LEU A 57 5.16 -7.56 -7.47
C LEU A 57 3.88 -6.70 -7.56
N VAL A 58 2.70 -7.32 -7.49
CA VAL A 58 1.42 -6.60 -7.43
C VAL A 58 1.31 -5.75 -6.15
N LEU A 59 1.74 -6.28 -5.00
CA LEU A 59 1.79 -5.54 -3.75
C LEU A 59 2.74 -4.34 -3.81
N ILE A 60 3.95 -4.52 -4.37
CA ILE A 60 4.92 -3.43 -4.56
C ILE A 60 4.35 -2.36 -5.50
N ARG A 61 3.81 -2.75 -6.65
CA ARG A 61 3.20 -1.84 -7.63
C ARG A 61 2.08 -1.02 -6.98
N TYR A 62 1.21 -1.66 -6.22
CA TYR A 62 0.16 -0.98 -5.46
C TYR A 62 0.74 0.03 -4.47
N ALA A 63 1.73 -0.37 -3.68
CA ALA A 63 2.33 0.53 -2.69
C ALA A 63 3.06 1.74 -3.34
N LEU A 64 3.74 1.55 -4.48
CA LEU A 64 4.37 2.63 -5.24
C LEU A 64 3.32 3.57 -5.87
N GLU A 65 2.23 3.03 -6.43
CA GLU A 65 1.10 3.83 -6.92
C GLU A 65 0.49 4.69 -5.80
N ARG A 66 0.26 4.09 -4.62
CA ARG A 66 -0.30 4.83 -3.48
C ARG A 66 0.69 5.83 -2.87
N PHE A 67 1.99 5.63 -3.05
CA PHE A 67 3.01 6.65 -2.80
C PHE A 67 2.88 7.80 -3.79
N LEU A 68 2.75 7.51 -5.11
CA LEU A 68 2.53 8.53 -6.13
C LEU A 68 1.25 9.33 -5.89
N TYR A 69 0.17 8.68 -5.42
CA TYR A 69 -1.05 9.38 -5.05
C TYR A 69 -0.79 10.42 -3.96
N ARG A 70 -0.08 10.02 -2.89
CA ARG A 70 0.33 10.95 -1.82
C ARG A 70 1.25 12.06 -2.34
N LEU A 71 2.20 11.74 -3.21
CA LEU A 71 3.07 12.73 -3.85
C LEU A 71 2.25 13.78 -4.61
N GLY A 72 1.32 13.34 -5.46
CA GLY A 72 0.43 14.21 -6.24
C GLY A 72 -0.54 15.05 -5.39
N ARG A 73 -0.84 14.61 -4.16
CA ARG A 73 -1.63 15.36 -3.17
C ARG A 73 -0.80 16.27 -2.28
N SER A 74 0.52 16.10 -2.27
CA SER A 74 1.44 16.85 -1.41
C SER A 74 1.87 18.17 -2.03
N ARG A 75 2.42 19.07 -1.20
CA ARG A 75 3.11 20.28 -1.66
C ARG A 75 4.38 20.01 -2.50
N HIS A 76 4.85 18.77 -2.54
CA HIS A 76 6.08 18.37 -3.25
C HIS A 76 5.81 17.84 -4.65
N LYS A 77 4.55 17.85 -5.12
CA LYS A 77 4.16 17.35 -6.44
C LYS A 77 5.08 17.85 -7.56
N ASP A 78 5.36 19.15 -7.60
CA ASP A 78 6.13 19.76 -8.68
C ASP A 78 7.65 19.56 -8.54
N ARG A 79 8.09 19.03 -7.39
CA ARG A 79 9.49 18.73 -7.08
C ARG A 79 9.97 17.43 -7.71
N PHE A 80 9.06 16.54 -8.09
CA PHE A 80 9.40 15.24 -8.65
C PHE A 80 8.67 14.96 -9.95
N ILE A 81 9.39 14.36 -10.89
CA ILE A 81 8.86 13.95 -12.19
C ILE A 81 9.03 12.45 -12.32
N LEU A 82 7.94 11.74 -12.58
CA LEU A 82 7.94 10.31 -12.84
C LEU A 82 8.69 9.99 -14.15
N LYS A 83 9.55 8.99 -14.09
CA LYS A 83 10.24 8.41 -15.24
C LYS A 83 10.27 6.87 -15.13
N GLY A 84 10.94 6.24 -16.10
CA GLY A 84 11.30 4.83 -16.02
C GLY A 84 10.11 3.87 -16.18
N ALA A 85 10.26 2.68 -15.60
CA ALA A 85 9.41 1.53 -15.93
C ALA A 85 7.94 1.69 -15.51
N MET A 86 7.67 2.50 -14.48
CA MET A 86 6.28 2.76 -14.05
C MET A 86 5.46 3.52 -15.10
N LEU A 87 6.08 4.32 -16.00
CA LEU A 87 5.36 5.05 -17.06
C LEU A 87 4.71 4.12 -18.09
N PHE A 88 5.21 2.89 -18.27
CA PHE A 88 4.61 1.95 -19.21
C PHE A 88 3.16 1.62 -18.86
N ALA A 89 2.81 1.64 -17.57
CA ALA A 89 1.43 1.45 -17.15
C ALA A 89 0.52 2.57 -17.67
N ALA A 90 1.02 3.81 -17.78
CA ALA A 90 0.27 4.95 -18.28
C ALA A 90 0.17 4.98 -19.82
N TRP A 91 1.05 4.29 -20.53
CA TRP A 91 1.09 4.30 -22.01
C TRP A 91 0.54 3.03 -22.66
N THR A 92 0.46 1.92 -21.93
CA THR A 92 0.11 0.62 -22.51
C THR A 92 -0.90 -0.13 -21.65
N ASP A 93 -1.85 -0.80 -22.31
CA ASP A 93 -2.80 -1.73 -21.68
C ASP A 93 -2.17 -3.09 -21.31
N GLN A 94 -0.88 -3.27 -21.57
CA GLN A 94 -0.17 -4.51 -21.31
C GLN A 94 0.78 -4.36 -20.12
N PRO A 95 0.89 -5.37 -19.25
CA PRO A 95 1.90 -5.37 -18.21
C PRO A 95 3.28 -5.47 -18.87
N HIS A 96 3.94 -4.31 -19.07
CA HIS A 96 5.38 -4.30 -19.24
C HIS A 96 6.04 -4.89 -17.99
N ARG A 97 7.30 -5.32 -18.12
CA ARG A 97 8.11 -5.97 -17.09
C ARG A 97 7.74 -5.46 -15.69
N PRO A 98 7.33 -6.34 -14.76
CA PRO A 98 6.86 -5.89 -13.45
C PRO A 98 7.94 -5.06 -12.76
N THR A 99 7.56 -3.84 -12.39
CA THR A 99 8.44 -2.81 -11.85
C THR A 99 8.58 -2.99 -10.33
N ARG A 100 9.82 -2.92 -9.83
CA ARG A 100 10.14 -3.17 -8.41
C ARG A 100 10.47 -1.90 -7.64
N ASP A 101 10.73 -0.83 -8.38
CA ASP A 101 11.24 0.44 -7.93
C ASP A 101 10.51 1.58 -8.63
N LEU A 102 10.57 2.75 -8.03
CA LEU A 102 10.01 3.98 -8.59
C LEU A 102 11.16 4.90 -8.98
N ASP A 103 11.26 5.24 -10.26
CA ASP A 103 12.24 6.18 -10.75
C ASP A 103 11.63 7.59 -10.84
N LEU A 104 12.28 8.55 -10.18
CA LEU A 104 11.92 9.96 -10.21
C LEU A 104 13.11 10.81 -10.67
N LEU A 105 12.82 11.96 -11.27
CA LEU A 105 13.74 13.09 -11.32
C LEU A 105 13.36 14.08 -10.24
N GLY A 106 14.34 14.50 -9.44
CA GLY A 106 14.18 15.49 -8.38
C GLY A 106 14.66 16.87 -8.84
N ILE A 107 13.90 17.90 -8.46
CA ILE A 107 14.25 19.31 -8.66
C ILE A 107 14.56 19.94 -7.30
N GLY A 108 15.62 20.74 -7.22
CA GLY A 108 16.04 21.44 -6.01
C GLY A 108 17.02 20.63 -5.14
N ASP A 109 16.96 20.84 -3.83
CA ASP A 109 17.94 20.31 -2.87
C ASP A 109 17.96 18.77 -2.86
N SER A 110 19.14 18.19 -3.14
CA SER A 110 19.38 16.74 -3.20
C SER A 110 20.02 16.16 -1.93
N SER A 111 20.19 16.97 -0.88
CA SER A 111 20.75 16.52 0.39
C SER A 111 19.87 15.46 1.06
N ASP A 112 20.50 14.53 1.77
CA ASP A 112 19.82 13.46 2.50
C ASP A 112 18.84 14.02 3.54
N GLU A 113 19.16 15.14 4.17
CA GLU A 113 18.29 15.80 5.15
C GLU A 113 17.02 16.35 4.49
N ALA A 114 17.17 17.10 3.38
CA ALA A 114 16.04 17.64 2.65
C ALA A 114 15.14 16.53 2.10
N LEU A 115 15.72 15.50 1.49
CA LEU A 115 14.96 14.38 0.96
C LEU A 115 14.22 13.61 2.05
N ARG A 116 14.86 13.39 3.22
CA ARG A 116 14.21 12.75 4.35
C ARG A 116 12.99 13.53 4.82
N LEU A 117 13.08 14.85 4.94
CA LEU A 117 11.94 15.69 5.34
C LEU A 117 10.81 15.60 4.30
N VAL A 118 11.14 15.73 3.02
CA VAL A 118 10.19 15.67 1.91
C VAL A 118 9.45 14.35 1.85
N PHE A 119 10.17 13.23 1.89
CA PHE A 119 9.56 11.90 1.83
C PHE A 119 8.69 11.62 3.06
N ARG A 120 9.09 12.10 4.26
CA ARG A 120 8.24 12.05 5.46
C ARG A 120 6.93 12.81 5.24
N GLU A 121 6.99 14.00 4.67
CA GLU A 121 5.80 14.81 4.41
C GLU A 121 4.90 14.20 3.34
N ILE A 122 5.48 13.60 2.29
CA ILE A 122 4.72 12.86 1.27
C ILE A 122 3.95 11.72 1.93
N VAL A 123 4.63 10.83 2.66
CA VAL A 123 3.95 9.65 3.24
C VAL A 123 2.93 9.99 4.32
N ARG A 124 3.10 11.14 4.99
CA ARG A 124 2.16 11.69 5.98
C ARG A 124 1.02 12.52 5.36
N THR A 125 1.03 12.75 4.04
CA THR A 125 0.00 13.53 3.36
C THR A 125 -1.38 12.87 3.59
N PRO A 126 -2.36 13.60 4.15
CA PRO A 126 -3.69 13.04 4.40
C PRO A 126 -4.36 12.61 3.09
N VAL A 127 -4.82 11.36 3.06
CA VAL A 127 -5.51 10.73 1.94
C VAL A 127 -6.63 9.84 2.45
N GLU A 128 -7.55 9.46 1.58
CA GLU A 128 -8.52 8.42 1.84
C GLU A 128 -7.80 7.12 2.25
N PRO A 129 -8.33 6.36 3.23
CA PRO A 129 -7.71 5.10 3.64
C PRO A 129 -7.54 4.15 2.46
N ASP A 130 -6.30 3.73 2.22
CA ASP A 130 -5.91 2.80 1.16
C ASP A 130 -5.22 1.54 1.72
N GLY A 131 -5.40 1.30 3.03
CA GLY A 131 -4.91 0.12 3.74
C GLY A 131 -3.40 0.10 3.97
N LEU A 132 -2.64 1.08 3.46
CA LEU A 132 -1.19 1.13 3.61
C LEU A 132 -0.78 1.96 4.83
N GLU A 133 0.21 1.43 5.55
CA GLU A 133 0.87 2.10 6.66
C GLU A 133 2.35 2.28 6.33
N PHE A 134 2.74 3.51 6.02
CA PHE A 134 4.13 3.87 5.72
C PHE A 134 4.88 4.19 7.03
N ASP A 135 6.05 3.58 7.21
CA ASP A 135 6.93 3.87 8.34
C ASP A 135 7.92 4.98 7.94
N ASP A 136 7.57 6.22 8.26
CA ASP A 136 8.37 7.41 7.96
C ASP A 136 9.68 7.51 8.78
N GLY A 137 9.78 6.73 9.86
CA GLY A 137 11.00 6.51 10.63
C GLY A 137 11.98 5.57 9.93
N SER A 138 11.49 4.69 9.04
CA SER A 138 12.31 3.71 8.33
C SER A 138 13.07 4.23 7.12
N ILE A 139 12.85 5.48 6.72
CA ILE A 139 13.45 6.07 5.51
C ILE A 139 14.98 5.93 5.57
N ARG A 140 15.58 5.30 4.57
CA ARG A 140 17.04 5.21 4.41
C ARG A 140 17.40 5.79 3.06
N ILE A 141 18.47 6.58 3.03
CA ILE A 141 18.95 7.24 1.81
C ILE A 141 20.39 6.77 1.60
N SER A 142 20.70 6.40 0.37
CA SER A 142 22.04 6.03 -0.06
C SER A 142 22.32 6.62 -1.43
N GLU A 143 23.59 6.89 -1.72
CA GLU A 143 24.01 7.32 -3.05
C GLU A 143 23.88 6.18 -4.06
N ILE A 144 23.42 6.52 -5.27
CA ILE A 144 23.49 5.63 -6.43
C ILE A 144 24.76 6.01 -7.17
N ARG A 145 25.77 5.14 -7.13
CA ARG A 145 27.01 5.30 -7.89
C ARG A 145 26.81 4.75 -9.30
N GLU A 146 26.27 5.57 -10.19
CA GLU A 146 26.37 5.33 -11.62
C GLU A 146 27.53 6.14 -12.20
N ALA A 147 28.19 5.60 -13.22
CA ALA A 147 29.40 6.14 -13.84
C ALA A 147 29.17 7.42 -14.69
N GLN A 148 28.14 8.22 -14.38
CA GLN A 148 27.72 9.40 -15.14
C GLN A 148 27.60 10.63 -14.25
N ASP A 149 27.66 11.81 -14.88
CA ASP A 149 27.92 13.14 -14.30
C ASP A 149 26.92 13.67 -13.25
N TYR A 150 25.92 12.88 -12.84
CA TYR A 150 24.85 13.31 -11.94
C TYR A 150 24.60 12.33 -10.78
N PRO A 151 24.73 12.77 -9.51
CA PRO A 151 24.52 11.90 -8.35
C PRO A 151 23.04 11.57 -8.17
N GLY A 152 22.72 10.27 -8.16
CA GLY A 152 21.40 9.76 -7.79
C GLY A 152 21.30 9.43 -6.30
N LYS A 153 20.08 9.43 -5.76
CA LYS A 153 19.76 9.01 -4.39
C LYS A 153 18.76 7.88 -4.43
N ARG A 154 19.05 6.78 -3.73
CA ARG A 154 18.12 5.66 -3.51
C ARG A 154 17.49 5.82 -2.14
N ILE A 155 16.17 5.86 -2.11
CA ILE A 155 15.36 5.90 -0.90
C ILE A 155 14.77 4.51 -0.69
N ARG A 156 14.95 3.98 0.52
CA ARG A 156 14.29 2.76 1.01
C ARG A 156 13.28 3.12 2.08
N LEU A 157 12.08 2.57 1.98
CA LEU A 157 10.95 2.92 2.83
C LEU A 157 10.10 1.67 3.11
N LYS A 158 9.93 1.35 4.39
CA LYS A 158 9.07 0.23 4.80
C LYS A 158 7.61 0.65 4.76
N VAL A 159 6.77 -0.25 4.28
CA VAL A 159 5.32 -0.08 4.23
C VAL A 159 4.62 -1.40 4.57
N GLN A 160 3.45 -1.30 5.19
CA GLN A 160 2.66 -2.46 5.58
C GLN A 160 1.26 -2.41 4.95
N LEU A 161 0.77 -3.56 4.48
CA LEU A 161 -0.62 -3.78 4.10
C LEU A 161 -1.16 -4.94 4.94
N GLY A 162 -1.80 -4.61 6.06
CA GLY A 162 -2.19 -5.62 7.05
C GLY A 162 -0.95 -6.35 7.58
N ASN A 163 -0.83 -7.66 7.32
CA ASN A 163 0.33 -8.45 7.73
C ASN A 163 1.47 -8.48 6.69
N ALA A 164 1.22 -8.00 5.47
CA ALA A 164 2.25 -7.96 4.43
C ALA A 164 3.22 -6.81 4.71
N ARG A 165 4.52 -7.11 4.74
CA ARG A 165 5.60 -6.14 4.95
C ARG A 165 6.37 -5.98 3.65
N LEU A 166 6.44 -4.76 3.15
CA LEU A 166 7.11 -4.40 1.91
C LEU A 166 8.24 -3.40 2.21
N ASP A 167 9.24 -3.40 1.36
CA ASP A 167 10.36 -2.46 1.38
C ASP A 167 10.44 -1.81 0.00
N LEU A 168 9.98 -0.57 -0.09
CA LEU A 168 9.92 0.19 -1.33
C LEU A 168 11.29 0.76 -1.65
N GLN A 169 11.63 0.71 -2.93
CA GLN A 169 12.80 1.37 -3.49
C GLN A 169 12.34 2.52 -4.39
N ILE A 170 12.85 3.72 -4.12
CA ILE A 170 12.54 4.92 -4.90
C ILE A 170 13.87 5.58 -5.25
N ASP A 171 14.20 5.62 -6.53
CA ASP A 171 15.46 6.15 -7.03
C ASP A 171 15.21 7.54 -7.62
N VAL A 172 15.97 8.52 -7.15
CA VAL A 172 15.85 9.93 -7.53
C VAL A 172 17.13 10.38 -8.20
N GLY A 173 17.06 10.70 -9.49
CA GLY A 173 18.14 11.39 -10.20
C GLY A 173 17.99 12.90 -10.10
N PHE A 174 19.09 13.63 -10.05
CA PHE A 174 19.11 15.10 -10.07
C PHE A 174 19.91 15.59 -11.28
N GLY A 175 19.40 16.56 -12.03
CA GLY A 175 20.08 17.10 -13.22
C GLY A 175 19.26 18.21 -13.90
N ASP A 176 19.91 18.96 -14.80
CA ASP A 176 19.47 20.31 -15.17
C ASP A 176 18.54 20.39 -16.39
N ALA A 177 18.39 19.32 -17.16
CA ALA A 177 17.51 19.31 -18.33
C ALA A 177 16.62 18.07 -18.34
N VAL A 178 15.31 18.29 -18.21
CA VAL A 178 14.29 17.27 -18.50
C VAL A 178 13.75 17.56 -19.90
N THR A 179 14.07 16.70 -20.85
CA THR A 179 13.58 16.78 -22.24
C THR A 179 13.00 15.42 -22.61
N PRO A 180 11.75 15.35 -23.13
CA PRO A 180 10.80 16.45 -23.35
C PRO A 180 10.32 17.11 -22.05
N GLU A 181 9.62 18.25 -22.18
CA GLU A 181 9.05 18.96 -21.03
C GLU A 181 8.06 18.04 -20.27
N PRO A 182 8.15 17.95 -18.93
CA PRO A 182 7.26 17.09 -18.17
C PRO A 182 5.80 17.55 -18.26
N ALA A 183 4.91 16.62 -18.60
CA ALA A 183 3.47 16.84 -18.59
C ALA A 183 2.86 16.36 -17.27
N GLU A 184 1.70 16.89 -16.93
CA GLU A 184 0.88 16.34 -15.87
C GLU A 184 0.02 15.19 -16.41
N ILE A 185 0.02 14.06 -15.69
CA ILE A 185 -0.75 12.87 -16.06
C ILE A 185 -1.62 12.38 -14.90
N ASP A 186 -2.72 11.72 -15.24
CA ASP A 186 -3.44 10.83 -14.32
C ASP A 186 -2.86 9.42 -14.48
N TYR A 187 -2.07 9.00 -13.50
CA TYR A 187 -1.51 7.65 -13.46
C TYR A 187 -2.62 6.62 -13.21
N PRO A 188 -2.63 5.48 -13.93
CA PRO A 188 -3.69 4.49 -13.79
C PRO A 188 -3.65 3.82 -12.42
N ALA A 189 -4.82 3.71 -11.78
CA ALA A 189 -4.95 3.03 -10.50
C ALA A 189 -5.19 1.52 -10.70
N LEU A 190 -4.53 0.71 -9.88
CA LEU A 190 -4.58 -0.75 -9.96
C LEU A 190 -5.89 -1.33 -9.43
N LEU A 191 -6.50 -0.62 -8.49
CA LEU A 191 -7.82 -0.86 -7.92
C LEU A 191 -8.70 0.36 -8.19
N ASP A 192 -10.01 0.19 -7.98
CA ASP A 192 -10.98 1.29 -8.00
C ASP A 192 -10.75 2.22 -6.80
N LEU A 193 -9.77 3.10 -6.94
CA LEU A 193 -9.31 4.13 -6.02
C LEU A 193 -8.89 5.36 -6.84
N PRO A 194 -8.86 6.57 -6.24
CA PRO A 194 -8.45 7.77 -6.96
C PRO A 194 -7.04 7.66 -7.56
N SER A 195 -6.93 8.04 -8.83
CA SER A 195 -5.68 8.06 -9.60
C SER A 195 -4.67 9.09 -9.07
N PRO A 196 -3.36 8.78 -9.06
CA PRO A 196 -2.31 9.76 -8.84
C PRO A 196 -2.26 10.81 -9.96
N ARG A 197 -2.37 12.10 -9.61
CA ARG A 197 -2.13 13.21 -10.55
C ARG A 197 -0.76 13.81 -10.33
N ILE A 198 0.20 13.51 -11.21
CA ILE A 198 1.64 13.74 -11.02
C ILE A 198 2.29 14.31 -12.28
N ARG A 199 3.51 14.85 -12.16
CA ARG A 199 4.34 15.21 -13.31
C ARG A 199 5.09 13.98 -13.83
N ALA A 200 5.18 13.83 -15.14
CA ALA A 200 5.82 12.71 -15.80
C ALA A 200 6.54 13.15 -17.09
N ILE A 201 7.60 12.43 -17.46
CA ILE A 201 8.14 12.51 -18.82
C ILE A 201 7.18 11.72 -19.72
N THR A 202 6.61 12.35 -20.74
CA THR A 202 5.65 11.74 -21.69
C THR A 202 6.13 11.83 -23.11
#